data_AF-A0AAD4C7B4-F1
#
_entry.id   AF-A0AAD4C7B4-F1
#
_cell.length_a   1.000
_cell.length_b   1.000
_cell.length_c   1.000
_cell.angle_alpha   90.00
_cell.angle_beta   90.00
_cell.angle_gamma   90.00
#
_symmetry.space_group_name_H-M   'P 1'
#
loop_
_entity.id
_entity.type
_entity.pdbx_description
1 polymer ?
#
loop_
_entity_poly.entity_id
_entity_poly.type
_entity_poly.pdbx_seq_one_letter_code
_entity_poly.pdbx_strand_id
1 'polypeptide(L)'
;QCIDNQSHFDSGTASTVFFQPNAPPAPPLCNHTVQEYYSSHFPQIYNLAYLAALSQYTCDVFHVLQFLINSPDFDFTSYQSKNNVVFASHTHFRLLSTGPSYVTHQFMLGIECLEEASYKGNINVINTILHQLKLDIENEMRPHDSQILDLDECK
;
A
#
# COMPACT_ATOMS: atom_id res chain seq x y z
N GLN A 1 34.96 -28.04 -9.77
CA GLN A 1 34.31 -28.68 -8.61
C GLN A 1 34.54 -27.76 -7.42
N CYS A 2 33.52 -27.04 -6.96
CA CYS A 2 33.51 -26.36 -5.66
C CYS A 2 32.21 -26.80 -5.01
N ILE A 3 32.28 -27.92 -4.30
CA ILE A 3 31.18 -28.59 -3.62
C ILE A 3 31.62 -28.62 -2.17
N ASP A 4 31.40 -27.52 -1.46
CA ASP A 4 31.29 -27.42 0.01
C ASP A 4 31.29 -25.94 0.39
N ASN A 5 30.51 -25.58 1.40
CA ASN A 5 30.32 -24.23 1.98
C ASN A 5 29.09 -23.45 1.51
N GLN A 6 27.89 -24.02 1.56
CA GLN A 6 26.67 -23.23 1.86
C GLN A 6 25.72 -24.05 2.74
N SER A 7 26.02 -24.16 4.04
CA SER A 7 25.12 -24.81 5.00
C SER A 7 24.21 -23.83 5.75
N HIS A 8 24.23 -22.54 5.40
CA HIS A 8 23.40 -21.54 6.07
C HIS A 8 23.02 -20.43 5.08
N PHE A 9 21.72 -20.18 4.92
CA PHE A 9 21.21 -19.08 4.13
C PHE A 9 21.04 -17.89 5.08
N ASP A 10 22.12 -17.12 5.29
CA ASP A 10 22.07 -15.87 6.06
C ASP A 10 21.29 -14.82 5.28
N SER A 11 20.00 -14.67 5.59
CA SER A 11 19.17 -13.57 5.11
C SER A 11 19.17 -12.45 6.15
N GLY A 12 19.69 -11.28 5.78
CA GLY A 12 19.48 -10.07 6.55
C GLY A 12 18.04 -9.61 6.38
N THR A 13 17.24 -9.64 7.43
CA THR A 13 15.88 -9.09 7.43
C THR A 13 15.94 -7.62 7.85
N ALA A 14 15.54 -6.73 6.94
CA ALA A 14 15.37 -5.32 7.23
C ALA A 14 13.89 -4.97 7.31
N SER A 15 13.47 -4.34 8.39
CA SER A 15 12.08 -3.95 8.60
C SER A 15 11.90 -2.45 8.42
N THR A 16 10.78 -2.02 7.87
CA THR A 16 10.48 -0.60 7.60
C THR A 16 9.07 -0.27 8.06
N VAL A 17 8.93 0.84 8.78
CA VAL A 17 7.64 1.37 9.21
C VAL A 17 7.32 2.64 8.44
N PHE A 18 6.10 2.71 7.95
CA PHE A 18 5.55 3.90 7.31
C PHE A 18 4.52 4.55 8.22
N PHE A 19 4.66 5.86 8.45
CA PHE A 19 3.74 6.64 9.26
C PHE A 19 3.19 7.82 8.45
N GLN A 20 1.87 7.99 8.46
CA GLN A 20 1.20 9.13 7.84
C GLN A 20 0.39 9.87 8.92
N PRO A 21 0.93 10.98 9.49
CA PRO A 21 0.40 11.59 10.71
C PRO A 21 -1.08 12.01 10.66
N ASN A 22 -1.53 12.45 9.48
CA ASN A 22 -2.90 12.93 9.26
C ASN A 22 -3.68 12.05 8.27
N ALA A 23 -3.30 10.77 8.15
CA ALA A 23 -4.14 9.82 7.42
C ALA A 23 -5.50 9.70 8.11
N PRO A 24 -6.61 9.67 7.36
CA PRO A 24 -7.89 9.27 7.91
C PRO A 24 -7.76 7.90 8.59
N PRO A 25 -8.36 7.69 9.77
CA PRO A 25 -8.27 6.40 10.46
C PRO A 25 -8.80 5.30 9.55
N ALA A 26 -7.93 4.33 9.22
CA ALA A 26 -8.34 3.15 8.48
C ALA A 26 -9.28 2.32 9.36
N PRO A 27 -10.33 1.70 8.79
CA PRO A 27 -11.09 0.70 9.52
C PRO A 27 -10.13 -0.41 9.99
N PRO A 28 -10.35 -0.99 11.19
CA PRO A 28 -9.46 -2.02 11.72
C PRO A 28 -9.33 -3.17 10.72
N LEU A 29 -8.09 -3.50 10.36
CA LEU A 29 -7.74 -4.58 9.44
C LEU A 29 -8.02 -5.93 10.10
N CYS A 30 -9.29 -6.36 10.08
CA CYS A 30 -9.65 -7.74 10.38
C CYS A 30 -9.61 -8.56 9.09
N ASN A 31 -9.00 -9.75 9.13
CA ASN A 31 -8.94 -10.67 7.99
C ASN A 31 -10.34 -10.96 7.41
N HIS A 32 -11.35 -11.02 8.27
CA HIS A 32 -12.74 -11.17 7.85
C HIS A 32 -13.23 -9.98 7.02
N THR A 33 -12.96 -8.76 7.46
CA THR A 33 -13.34 -7.52 6.76
C THR A 33 -12.63 -7.41 5.40
N VAL A 34 -11.38 -7.86 5.31
CA VAL A 34 -10.62 -7.92 4.04
C VAL A 34 -11.22 -8.96 3.09
N GLN A 35 -11.58 -10.15 3.58
CA GLN A 35 -12.23 -11.19 2.78
C GLN A 35 -13.63 -10.75 2.32
N GLU A 36 -14.43 -10.14 3.19
CA GLU A 36 -15.73 -9.57 2.85
C GLU A 36 -15.62 -8.46 1.79
N TYR A 37 -14.60 -7.60 1.91
CA TYR A 37 -14.30 -6.57 0.91
C TYR A 37 -14.01 -7.21 -0.46
N TYR A 38 -13.14 -8.22 -0.52
CA TYR A 38 -12.84 -8.91 -1.76
C TYR A 38 -14.05 -9.65 -2.34
N SER A 39 -14.86 -10.32 -1.52
CA SER A 39 -16.05 -11.04 -1.99
C SER A 39 -17.15 -10.14 -2.54
N SER A 40 -17.22 -8.87 -2.11
CA SER A 40 -18.27 -7.93 -2.50
C SER A 40 -17.87 -6.90 -3.57
N HIS A 41 -16.58 -6.59 -3.73
CA HIS A 41 -16.13 -5.42 -4.51
C HIS A 41 -15.57 -5.73 -5.91
N PHE A 42 -15.36 -7.00 -6.30
CA PHE A 42 -14.86 -7.32 -7.66
C PHE A 42 -15.75 -6.80 -8.82
N PRO A 43 -17.11 -6.85 -8.74
CA PRO A 43 -17.98 -6.24 -9.74
C PRO A 43 -17.95 -4.70 -9.73
N GLN A 44 -17.58 -4.07 -8.61
CA GLN A 44 -17.57 -2.61 -8.48
C GLN A 44 -16.39 -1.96 -9.20
N ILE A 45 -15.26 -2.66 -9.37
CA ILE A 45 -14.07 -2.10 -10.05
C ILE A 45 -14.42 -1.70 -11.49
N TYR A 46 -15.15 -2.54 -12.23
CA TYR A 46 -15.59 -2.21 -13.59
C TYR A 46 -16.51 -1.00 -13.64
N ASN A 47 -17.47 -0.92 -12.72
CA ASN A 47 -18.37 0.24 -12.63
C ASN A 47 -17.61 1.51 -12.24
N LEU A 48 -16.66 1.43 -11.32
CA LEU A 48 -15.80 2.55 -10.95
C LEU A 48 -14.93 3.00 -12.11
N ALA A 49 -14.36 2.06 -12.88
CA ALA A 49 -13.60 2.36 -14.08
C ALA A 49 -14.47 3.04 -15.16
N TYR A 50 -15.69 2.53 -15.37
CA TYR A 50 -16.65 3.14 -16.29
C TYR A 50 -17.07 4.56 -15.87
N LEU A 51 -17.36 4.76 -14.58
CA LEU A 51 -17.72 6.08 -14.03
C LEU A 51 -16.53 7.05 -14.09
N ALA A 52 -15.31 6.58 -13.82
CA ALA A 52 -14.09 7.38 -13.90
C ALA A 52 -13.71 7.72 -15.35
N ALA A 53 -14.04 6.86 -16.32
CA ALA A 53 -13.70 7.09 -17.73
C ALA A 53 -14.32 8.39 -18.27
N LEU A 54 -15.51 8.77 -17.78
CA LEU A 54 -16.19 9.99 -18.23
C LEU A 54 -15.42 11.26 -17.81
N SER A 55 -14.94 11.32 -16.56
CA SER A 55 -14.14 12.44 -16.08
C SER A 55 -12.70 12.40 -16.59
N GLN A 56 -12.16 11.20 -16.83
CA GLN A 56 -10.85 11.01 -17.44
C GLN A 56 -10.82 11.56 -18.87
N TYR A 57 -11.86 11.29 -19.67
CA TYR A 57 -11.97 11.80 -21.04
C TYR A 57 -11.82 13.32 -21.12
N THR A 58 -12.45 14.06 -20.20
CA THR A 58 -12.34 15.53 -20.18
C THR A 58 -10.92 16.00 -19.85
N CYS A 59 -10.24 15.30 -18.94
CA CYS A 59 -8.84 15.58 -18.60
C CYS A 59 -7.90 15.25 -19.78
N ASP A 60 -8.13 14.13 -20.46
CA ASP A 60 -7.33 13.69 -21.60
C ASP A 60 -7.46 14.68 -22.77
N VAL A 61 -8.69 15.13 -23.08
CA VAL A 61 -8.94 16.17 -24.08
C VAL A 61 -8.22 17.47 -23.72
N PHE A 62 -8.28 17.91 -22.45
CA PHE A 62 -7.56 19.09 -22.00
C PHE A 62 -6.05 18.96 -22.17
N HIS A 63 -5.46 17.81 -21.82
CA HIS A 63 -4.02 17.57 -21.99
C HIS A 63 -3.59 17.57 -23.46
N VAL A 64 -4.36 16.92 -24.34
CA VAL A 64 -4.09 16.92 -25.79
C VAL A 64 -4.17 18.34 -26.33
N LEU A 65 -5.18 19.12 -25.93
CA LEU A 65 -5.34 20.50 -26.37
C LEU A 65 -4.23 21.40 -25.82
N GLN A 66 -3.80 21.21 -24.58
CA GLN A 66 -2.64 21.92 -24.02
C GLN A 66 -1.37 21.63 -24.81
N PHE A 67 -1.14 20.38 -25.19
CA PHE A 67 -0.01 20.01 -26.03
C PHE A 67 -0.06 20.74 -27.39
N LEU A 68 -1.22 20.76 -28.04
CA LEU A 68 -1.42 21.45 -29.31
C LEU A 68 -1.27 22.98 -29.18
N ILE A 69 -1.78 23.57 -28.10
CA ILE A 69 -1.68 25.02 -27.82
C ILE A 69 -0.23 25.45 -27.64
N ASN A 70 0.57 24.63 -26.97
CA ASN A 70 1.97 24.93 -26.69
C ASN A 70 2.90 24.58 -27.88
N SER A 71 2.35 24.13 -29.01
CA SER A 71 3.12 23.87 -30.22
C SER A 71 3.55 25.19 -30.88
N PRO A 72 4.80 25.32 -31.36
CA PRO A 72 5.28 26.53 -32.03
C PRO A 72 4.51 26.83 -33.33
N ASP A 73 3.91 25.83 -33.96
CA ASP A 73 3.20 25.97 -35.23
C ASP A 73 1.76 26.51 -35.05
N PHE A 74 1.27 26.61 -33.82
CA PHE A 74 -0.10 27.00 -33.53
C PHE A 74 -0.16 28.30 -32.72
N ASP A 75 -0.69 29.35 -33.34
CA ASP A 75 -0.93 30.62 -32.66
C ASP A 75 -2.29 30.62 -31.95
N PHE A 76 -2.28 30.33 -30.65
CA PHE A 76 -3.49 30.37 -29.84
C PHE A 76 -4.11 31.77 -29.72
N THR A 77 -3.34 32.84 -29.92
CA THR A 77 -3.84 34.21 -29.73
C THR A 77 -4.83 34.62 -30.82
N SER A 78 -4.63 34.11 -32.05
CA SER A 78 -5.50 34.31 -33.22
C SER A 78 -6.64 33.29 -33.31
N TYR A 79 -6.67 32.28 -32.44
CA TYR A 79 -7.73 31.27 -32.42
C TYR A 79 -9.06 31.87 -31.92
N GLN A 80 -10.08 31.86 -32.78
CA GLN A 80 -11.39 32.49 -32.54
C GLN A 80 -12.13 31.93 -31.32
N SER A 81 -11.93 30.64 -31.02
CA SER A 81 -12.60 29.94 -29.92
C SER A 81 -11.73 29.79 -28.67
N LYS A 82 -10.70 30.63 -28.48
CA LYS A 82 -9.79 30.55 -27.32
C LYS A 82 -10.46 30.66 -25.95
N ASN A 83 -11.65 31.28 -25.89
CA ASN A 83 -12.44 31.42 -24.66
C ASN A 83 -13.41 30.25 -24.43
N ASN A 84 -13.30 29.15 -25.19
CA ASN A 84 -14.14 27.98 -24.98
C ASN A 84 -13.84 27.33 -23.62
N VAL A 85 -14.87 26.88 -22.92
CA VAL A 85 -14.81 26.19 -21.61
C VAL A 85 -13.88 24.98 -21.64
N VAL A 86 -13.70 24.33 -22.80
CA VAL A 86 -12.79 23.19 -22.97
C VAL A 86 -11.32 23.55 -22.68
N PHE A 87 -10.94 24.83 -22.83
CA PHE A 87 -9.59 25.32 -22.49
C PHE A 87 -9.47 25.80 -21.03
N ALA A 88 -10.57 25.87 -20.29
CA ALA A 88 -10.52 26.19 -18.87
C ALA A 88 -9.83 25.03 -18.12
N SER A 89 -8.98 25.38 -17.14
CA SER A 89 -8.39 24.38 -16.25
C SER A 89 -9.53 23.66 -15.52
N HIS A 90 -9.59 22.33 -15.66
CA HIS A 90 -10.59 21.53 -14.98
C HIS A 90 -10.16 21.39 -13.52
N THR A 91 -11.05 21.70 -12.58
CA THR A 91 -10.80 21.48 -11.16
C THR A 91 -10.58 19.98 -10.94
N HIS A 92 -9.39 19.59 -10.51
CA HIS A 92 -9.11 18.21 -10.14
C HIS A 92 -10.09 17.77 -9.05
N PHE A 93 -11.05 16.90 -9.39
CA PHE A 93 -12.20 16.58 -8.53
C PHE A 93 -11.87 15.75 -7.29
N ARG A 94 -10.59 15.44 -7.04
CA ARG A 94 -10.16 14.72 -5.83
C ARG A 94 -8.66 14.90 -5.63
N LEU A 95 -8.26 16.12 -5.28
CA LEU A 95 -6.89 16.31 -4.79
C LEU A 95 -6.76 15.47 -3.52
N LEU A 96 -5.90 14.44 -3.55
CA LEU A 96 -5.51 13.75 -2.34
C LEU A 96 -4.97 14.80 -1.36
N SER A 97 -5.20 14.61 -0.07
CA SER A 97 -4.71 15.55 0.93
C SER A 97 -3.19 15.73 0.76
N THR A 98 -2.77 16.89 0.26
CA THR A 98 -1.37 17.22 0.00
C THR A 98 -0.88 18.24 1.03
N GLY A 99 0.44 18.26 1.25
CA GLY A 99 1.11 19.21 2.14
C GLY A 99 1.96 18.52 3.21
N PRO A 100 2.78 19.29 3.95
CA PRO A 100 3.73 18.76 4.95
C PRO A 100 3.07 17.86 5.99
N SER A 101 1.82 18.16 6.33
CA SER A 101 1.00 17.42 7.30
C SER A 101 0.62 16.01 6.81
N TYR A 102 0.61 15.75 5.50
CA TYR A 102 0.21 14.46 4.91
C TYR A 102 1.40 13.66 4.34
N VAL A 103 2.63 14.11 4.60
CA VAL A 103 3.84 13.43 4.13
C VAL A 103 4.00 12.09 4.86
N THR A 104 4.21 11.03 4.09
CA THR A 104 4.58 9.71 4.60
C THR A 104 6.01 9.74 5.12
N HIS A 105 6.19 9.40 6.37
CA HIS A 105 7.49 9.24 7.00
C HIS A 105 7.88 7.76 6.98
N GLN A 106 9.13 7.47 6.60
CA GLN A 106 9.67 6.13 6.55
C GLN A 106 10.75 6.00 7.63
N PHE A 107 10.64 4.98 8.47
CA PHE A 107 11.62 4.64 9.48
C PHE A 107 12.13 3.23 9.21
N MET A 108 13.44 3.08 9.05
CA MET A 108 14.09 1.78 8.99
C MET A 108 14.28 1.28 10.42
N LEU A 109 13.70 0.12 10.70
CA LEU A 109 13.93 -0.62 11.92
C LEU A 109 15.29 -1.34 11.84
N GLY A 110 15.80 -1.80 12.97
CA GLY A 110 17.09 -2.50 13.04
C GLY A 110 17.15 -3.68 12.07
N ILE A 111 18.30 -3.84 11.42
CA ILE A 111 18.58 -4.98 10.55
C ILE A 111 19.02 -6.14 11.42
N GLU A 112 18.32 -7.27 11.34
CA GLU A 112 18.67 -8.48 12.06
C GLU A 112 18.86 -9.63 11.08
N CYS A 113 19.87 -10.46 11.34
CA CYS A 113 20.15 -11.64 10.53
C CYS A 113 19.32 -12.80 11.08
N LEU A 114 18.17 -13.07 10.47
CA LEU A 114 17.24 -14.11 10.90
C LEU A 114 16.98 -15.06 9.73
N GLU A 115 17.00 -16.36 10.02
CA GLU A 115 16.64 -17.38 9.05
C GLU A 115 15.11 -17.40 8.86
N GLU A 116 14.62 -16.79 7.78
CA GLU A 116 13.18 -16.73 7.44
C GLU A 116 12.68 -18.01 6.73
N ALA A 117 13.58 -18.93 6.37
CA ALA A 117 13.24 -20.09 5.55
C ALA A 117 12.36 -21.16 6.26
N SER A 118 12.05 -20.97 7.55
CA SER A 118 11.21 -21.89 8.33
C SER A 118 10.03 -21.15 8.99
N TYR A 119 8.95 -21.89 9.30
CA TYR A 119 7.82 -21.34 10.05
C TYR A 119 8.25 -20.77 11.41
N LYS A 120 9.19 -21.44 12.09
CA LYS A 120 9.79 -20.94 13.34
C LYS A 120 10.57 -19.63 13.10
N GLY A 121 11.30 -19.55 12.00
CA GLY A 121 11.99 -18.37 11.52
C GLY A 121 11.07 -17.17 11.33
N ASN A 122 9.93 -17.37 10.65
CA ASN A 122 8.93 -16.32 10.46
C ASN A 122 8.39 -15.78 11.78
N ILE A 123 8.10 -16.66 12.74
CA ILE A 123 7.67 -16.23 14.09
C ILE A 123 8.77 -15.41 14.77
N ASN A 124 10.04 -15.79 14.63
CA ASN A 124 11.16 -15.03 15.20
C ASN A 124 11.29 -13.64 14.57
N VAL A 125 11.10 -13.53 13.24
CA VAL A 125 11.08 -12.23 12.55
C VAL A 125 9.96 -11.34 13.09
N ILE A 126 8.74 -11.86 13.22
CA ILE A 126 7.61 -11.10 13.76
C ILE A 126 7.88 -10.64 15.20
N ASN A 127 8.35 -11.55 16.06
CA ASN A 127 8.67 -11.21 17.45
C ASN A 127 9.76 -10.14 17.55
N THR A 128 10.77 -10.24 16.70
CA THR A 128 11.86 -9.27 16.60
C THR A 128 11.33 -7.88 16.23
N ILE A 129 10.49 -7.80 15.20
CA ILE A 129 9.85 -6.55 14.78
C ILE A 129 9.02 -5.96 15.92
N LEU A 130 8.21 -6.78 16.59
CA LEU A 130 7.39 -6.35 17.73
C LEU A 130 8.23 -5.85 18.90
N HIS A 131 9.34 -6.54 19.22
CA HIS A 131 10.28 -6.11 20.25
C HIS A 131 10.95 -4.78 19.90
N GLN A 132 11.40 -4.60 18.66
CA GLN A 132 11.95 -3.32 18.19
C GLN A 132 10.92 -2.18 18.27
N LEU A 133 9.64 -2.50 18.10
CA LEU A 133 8.52 -1.57 18.26
C LEU A 133 8.03 -1.43 19.72
N LYS A 134 8.57 -2.22 20.66
CA LYS A 134 8.12 -2.32 22.07
C LYS A 134 6.64 -2.69 22.20
N LEU A 135 6.16 -3.55 21.32
CA LEU A 135 4.78 -4.07 21.26
C LEU A 135 4.66 -5.50 21.81
N ASP A 136 5.75 -6.05 22.33
CA ASP A 136 5.88 -7.39 22.91
C ASP A 136 5.39 -7.49 24.37
N ILE A 137 5.03 -6.36 24.98
CA ILE A 137 4.77 -6.19 26.42
C ILE A 137 3.46 -6.88 26.89
N GLU A 138 2.52 -7.22 25.99
CA GLU A 138 1.22 -7.79 26.37
C GLU A 138 1.15 -9.34 26.38
N ASN A 139 2.14 -10.04 25.81
CA ASN A 139 2.13 -11.51 25.77
C ASN A 139 2.74 -12.17 27.02
N GLU A 140 3.48 -11.45 27.86
CA GLU A 140 3.99 -12.00 29.13
C GLU A 140 2.91 -12.16 30.22
N MET A 141 1.70 -11.60 30.04
CA MET A 141 0.60 -11.67 31.03
C MET A 141 -0.59 -12.55 30.62
N ARG A 142 -0.38 -13.57 29.78
CA ARG A 142 -1.33 -14.72 29.70
C ARG A 142 -0.56 -16.04 29.83
N PRO A 143 -0.32 -16.53 31.05
CA PRO A 143 0.21 -17.87 31.23
C PRO A 143 -0.76 -18.89 30.62
N HIS A 144 -0.27 -19.64 29.64
CA HIS A 144 -0.57 -21.04 29.37
C HIS A 144 -1.95 -21.57 29.85
N ASP A 145 -2.98 -21.40 29.02
CA ASP A 145 -4.13 -22.31 29.00
C ASP A 145 -4.35 -22.75 27.55
N SER A 146 -3.48 -23.64 27.09
CA SER A 146 -3.73 -24.48 25.93
C SER A 146 -3.14 -25.83 26.25
N GLN A 147 -3.92 -26.59 27.00
CA GLN A 147 -3.79 -28.03 27.07
C GLN A 147 -3.81 -28.53 25.63
N ILE A 148 -2.67 -29.05 25.18
CA ILE A 148 -2.59 -29.92 24.02
C ILE A 148 -3.43 -31.14 24.41
N LEU A 149 -4.67 -31.19 23.90
CA LEU A 149 -5.44 -32.43 23.91
C LEU A 149 -4.69 -33.39 23.00
N ASP A 150 -4.10 -34.42 23.62
CA ASP A 150 -3.67 -35.64 22.96
C ASP A 150 -4.79 -36.12 22.03
N LEU A 151 -4.52 -36.07 20.72
CA LEU A 151 -5.24 -36.84 19.73
C LEU A 151 -4.42 -38.11 19.47
N ASP A 152 -4.44 -38.99 20.46
CA ASP A 152 -4.24 -40.42 20.27
C ASP A 152 -5.62 -41.09 20.33
N GLU A 153 -5.82 -42.10 19.48
CA GLU A 153 -7.05 -42.88 19.22
C GLU A 153 -8.04 -42.34 18.18
N CYS A 154 -7.77 -42.66 16.90
CA CYS A 154 -8.82 -43.25 16.07
C CYS A 154 -8.38 -44.66 15.62
N LYS A 155 -9.10 -45.66 16.13
CA LYS A 155 -9.16 -47.04 15.64
C LYS A 155 -9.65 -47.12 14.20
#